data_AF-A0A6L6CPP1-F1
#
_entry.id   AF-A0A6L6CPP1-F1
#
_cell.length_a   1.000
_cell.length_b   1.000
_cell.length_c   1.000
_cell.angle_alpha   90.00
_cell.angle_beta   90.00
_cell.angle_gamma   90.00
#
_symmetry.space_group_name_H-M   'P 1'
#
loop_
_entity.id
_entity.type
_entity.pdbx_description
1 polymer ?
#
loop_
_entity_poly.entity_id
_entity_poly.type
_entity_poly.pdbx_seq_one_letter_code
_entity_poly.pdbx_strand_id
1 'polypeptide(L)'
;MQISLLTTVLTLVFGGLFSLSASADAVGEDLPYRVQGNVKNEGVALAGVRIVVSGGGYTAETVTDEEGKWLIGVPEKAGYSVSLDQSTLPAGIAVIEEGGADQSVEIGPSGAVTKNFFIGEGERVVVSMFDQVIARIIYGLNFGLMLGLAAVGLSLVFGTTGLSNFAHAEMVTFGAIAAFFLGGVLSLPIWIAIPAAVLISGAMGWGLDSGLWRPLRKRGLGLVQLMIVSIGLS
;
A
#
# COMPACT_ATOMS: atom_id res chain seq x y z
N MET A 1 -20.28 -8.34 28.66
CA MET A 1 -21.06 -8.14 27.42
C MET A 1 -20.41 -7.18 26.41
N GLN A 2 -19.16 -6.71 26.61
CA GLN A 2 -18.48 -5.79 25.67
C GLN A 2 -17.32 -6.42 24.86
N ILE A 3 -16.81 -7.59 25.26
CA ILE A 3 -15.75 -8.30 24.52
C ILE A 3 -16.31 -9.06 23.31
N SER A 4 -17.58 -9.47 23.36
CA SER A 4 -18.28 -10.11 22.24
C SER A 4 -18.56 -9.14 21.09
N LEU A 5 -18.73 -7.85 21.37
CA LEU A 5 -19.07 -6.86 20.34
C LEU A 5 -17.85 -6.55 19.45
N LEU A 6 -16.65 -6.55 20.03
CA LEU A 6 -15.41 -6.26 19.30
C LEU A 6 -14.99 -7.41 18.38
N THR A 7 -15.26 -8.65 18.77
CA THR A 7 -15.03 -9.85 17.93
C THR A 7 -16.06 -9.97 16.82
N THR A 8 -17.33 -9.62 17.06
CA THR A 8 -18.37 -9.62 16.00
C THR A 8 -18.13 -8.54 14.94
N VAL A 9 -17.62 -7.36 15.33
CA VAL A 9 -17.27 -6.30 14.35
C VAL A 9 -16.02 -6.68 13.53
N LEU A 10 -15.03 -7.34 14.13
CA LEU A 10 -13.84 -7.80 13.41
C LEU A 10 -14.15 -8.93 12.40
N THR A 11 -15.18 -9.76 12.68
CA THR A 11 -15.58 -10.86 11.79
C THR A 11 -16.43 -10.37 10.61
N LEU A 12 -17.17 -9.27 10.77
CA LEU A 12 -18.00 -8.67 9.71
C LEU A 12 -17.18 -7.90 8.65
N VAL A 13 -16.00 -7.42 9.00
CA VAL A 13 -15.08 -6.77 8.05
C VAL A 13 -14.37 -7.79 7.14
N PHE A 14 -14.24 -9.05 7.58
CA PHE A 14 -13.57 -10.11 6.80
C PHE A 14 -14.53 -11.06 6.04
N GLY A 15 -15.82 -11.12 6.40
CA GLY A 15 -16.78 -12.09 5.82
C GLY A 15 -17.51 -11.65 4.55
N GLY A 16 -17.31 -10.42 4.06
CA GLY A 16 -18.10 -9.84 2.97
C GLY A 16 -17.56 -10.03 1.54
N LEU A 17 -16.43 -10.71 1.36
CA LEU A 17 -15.77 -10.84 0.05
C LEU A 17 -15.87 -12.28 -0.48
N PHE A 18 -17.09 -12.73 -0.75
CA PHE A 18 -17.32 -13.79 -1.73
C PHE A 18 -18.39 -13.33 -2.72
N SER A 19 -18.01 -12.36 -3.55
CA SER A 19 -18.63 -12.18 -4.85
C SER A 19 -18.37 -13.45 -5.66
N LEU A 20 -19.43 -14.13 -6.10
CA LEU A 20 -19.34 -15.15 -7.14
C LEU A 20 -18.78 -14.44 -8.38
N SER A 21 -17.55 -14.77 -8.76
CA SER A 21 -16.97 -14.32 -10.03
C SER A 21 -17.90 -14.80 -11.15
N ALA A 22 -18.41 -13.87 -11.95
CA ALA A 22 -19.04 -14.21 -13.22
C ALA A 22 -17.96 -14.85 -14.10
N SER A 23 -18.25 -16.03 -14.63
CA SER A 23 -17.34 -16.78 -15.48
C SER A 23 -17.26 -16.12 -16.86
N ALA A 24 -16.04 -15.74 -17.25
CA ALA A 24 -15.69 -15.37 -18.61
C ALA A 24 -15.98 -16.53 -19.58
N ASP A 25 -16.34 -16.23 -20.82
CA ASP A 25 -16.44 -17.23 -21.89
C ASP A 25 -15.01 -17.70 -22.21
N ALA A 26 -14.66 -18.87 -21.69
CA ALA A 26 -13.31 -19.41 -21.71
C ALA A 26 -13.23 -20.56 -22.73
N VAL A 27 -12.42 -20.37 -23.76
CA VAL A 27 -12.24 -21.39 -24.80
C VAL A 27 -10.98 -22.20 -24.50
N GLY A 28 -11.11 -23.54 -24.45
CA GLY A 28 -9.96 -24.44 -24.26
C GLY A 28 -9.52 -24.61 -22.79
N GLU A 29 -10.44 -24.57 -21.83
CA GLU A 29 -10.12 -24.67 -20.40
C GLU A 29 -9.36 -25.94 -19.99
N ASP A 30 -9.49 -27.02 -20.78
CA ASP A 30 -8.86 -28.33 -20.57
C ASP A 30 -7.38 -28.39 -21.04
N LEU A 31 -6.87 -27.32 -21.64
CA LEU A 31 -5.51 -27.26 -22.17
C LEU A 31 -4.50 -26.80 -21.09
N PRO A 32 -3.26 -27.33 -21.12
CA PRO A 32 -2.28 -27.11 -20.05
C PRO A 32 -1.71 -25.69 -19.99
N TYR A 33 -1.86 -24.90 -21.06
CA TYR A 33 -1.36 -23.53 -21.13
C TYR A 33 -2.49 -22.55 -21.43
N ARG A 34 -2.38 -21.32 -20.91
CA ARG A 34 -3.43 -20.30 -21.03
C ARG A 34 -2.86 -18.94 -21.41
N VAL A 35 -3.49 -18.28 -22.38
CA VAL A 35 -3.28 -16.87 -22.69
C VAL A 35 -4.54 -16.13 -22.25
N GLN A 36 -4.35 -15.16 -21.37
CA GLN A 36 -5.46 -14.41 -20.79
C GLN A 36 -5.15 -12.92 -20.80
N GLY A 37 -6.17 -12.10 -20.63
CA GLY A 37 -5.97 -10.66 -20.62
C GLY A 37 -7.25 -9.91 -20.35
N ASN A 38 -7.11 -8.59 -20.30
CA ASN A 38 -8.20 -7.66 -20.21
C ASN A 38 -8.14 -6.65 -21.34
N VAL A 39 -9.31 -6.28 -21.86
CA VAL A 39 -9.51 -5.19 -22.80
C VAL A 39 -10.23 -4.07 -22.06
N LYS A 40 -9.58 -2.90 -21.98
CA LYS A 40 -10.15 -1.71 -21.33
C LYS A 40 -10.06 -0.51 -22.26
N ASN A 41 -11.12 0.28 -22.33
CA ASN A 41 -11.13 1.58 -22.99
C ASN A 41 -11.20 2.69 -21.93
N GLU A 42 -10.19 3.57 -21.88
CA GLU A 42 -10.14 4.70 -20.91
C GLU A 42 -10.42 4.29 -19.44
N GLY A 43 -9.97 3.09 -19.04
CA GLY A 43 -10.19 2.53 -17.70
C GLY A 43 -11.50 1.75 -17.51
N VAL A 44 -12.43 1.82 -18.47
CA VAL A 44 -13.69 1.06 -18.48
C VAL A 44 -13.49 -0.29 -19.19
N ALA A 45 -13.97 -1.38 -18.60
CA ALA A 45 -13.97 -2.69 -19.22
C ALA A 45 -14.80 -2.69 -20.53
N LEU A 46 -14.25 -3.26 -21.61
CA LEU A 46 -14.94 -3.33 -22.90
C LEU A 46 -15.35 -4.77 -23.21
N ALA A 47 -16.66 -5.01 -23.21
CA ALA A 47 -17.28 -6.29 -23.52
C ALA A 47 -17.55 -6.44 -25.02
N GLY A 48 -17.61 -7.68 -25.52
CA GLY A 48 -17.99 -7.96 -26.91
C GLY A 48 -16.86 -7.81 -27.94
N VAL A 49 -15.61 -7.66 -27.50
CA VAL A 49 -14.45 -7.54 -28.39
C VAL A 49 -13.96 -8.93 -28.78
N ARG A 50 -13.82 -9.19 -30.07
CA ARG A 50 -13.28 -10.47 -30.56
C ARG A 50 -11.75 -10.47 -30.51
N ILE A 51 -11.20 -11.45 -29.78
CA ILE A 51 -9.77 -11.71 -29.67
C ILE A 51 -9.46 -13.03 -30.38
N VAL A 52 -8.48 -13.00 -31.28
CA VAL A 52 -8.01 -14.16 -32.03
C VAL A 52 -6.59 -14.49 -31.62
N VAL A 53 -6.36 -15.72 -31.15
CA VAL A 53 -5.02 -16.22 -30.83
C VAL A 53 -4.63 -17.24 -31.89
N SER A 54 -3.49 -17.02 -32.54
CA SER A 54 -2.96 -17.90 -33.59
C SER A 54 -1.50 -18.25 -33.34
N GLY A 55 -1.15 -19.54 -33.44
CA GLY A 55 0.22 -20.02 -33.24
C GLY A 55 0.31 -21.55 -33.19
N GLY A 56 1.43 -22.13 -33.62
CA GLY A 56 1.66 -23.58 -33.55
C GLY A 56 0.65 -24.47 -34.29
N GLY A 57 -0.04 -23.95 -35.32
CA GLY A 57 -1.09 -24.67 -36.04
C GLY A 57 -2.46 -24.69 -35.35
N TYR A 58 -2.62 -23.96 -34.24
CA TYR A 58 -3.88 -23.79 -33.52
C TYR A 58 -4.37 -22.34 -33.67
N THR A 59 -5.68 -22.17 -33.87
CA THR A 59 -6.33 -20.87 -33.90
C THR A 59 -7.62 -20.97 -33.10
N ALA A 60 -7.79 -20.07 -32.14
CA ALA A 60 -8.99 -19.96 -31.34
C ALA A 60 -9.38 -18.50 -31.21
N GLU A 61 -10.69 -18.28 -31.18
CA GLU A 61 -11.28 -16.96 -30.97
C GLU A 61 -12.11 -16.98 -29.68
N THR A 62 -12.09 -15.86 -28.96
CA THR A 62 -12.99 -15.63 -27.83
C THR A 62 -13.50 -14.19 -27.86
N VAL A 63 -14.59 -13.96 -27.15
CA VAL A 63 -15.21 -12.65 -26.98
C VAL A 63 -14.99 -12.19 -25.55
N THR A 64 -14.65 -10.91 -25.36
CA THR A 64 -14.48 -10.36 -24.00
C THR A 64 -15.81 -10.30 -23.25
N ASP A 65 -15.76 -10.61 -21.96
CA ASP A 65 -16.91 -10.53 -21.05
C ASP A 65 -17.26 -9.10 -20.62
N GLU A 66 -18.30 -8.93 -19.79
CA GLU A 66 -18.73 -7.63 -19.24
C GLU A 66 -17.64 -6.91 -18.42
N GLU A 67 -16.62 -7.65 -17.97
CA GLU A 67 -15.48 -7.17 -17.20
C GLU A 67 -14.22 -6.97 -18.09
N GLY A 68 -14.40 -7.13 -19.40
CA GLY A 68 -13.38 -6.99 -20.43
C GLY A 68 -12.34 -8.12 -20.41
N LYS A 69 -12.55 -9.19 -19.65
CA LYS A 69 -11.63 -10.33 -19.56
C LYS A 69 -11.83 -11.26 -20.74
N TRP A 70 -10.75 -11.91 -21.14
CA TRP A 70 -10.74 -12.99 -22.12
C TRP A 70 -9.72 -14.05 -21.73
N LEU A 71 -10.01 -15.30 -22.09
CA LEU A 71 -9.13 -16.44 -21.85
C LEU A 71 -9.20 -17.43 -23.01
N ILE A 72 -8.03 -17.80 -23.51
CA ILE A 72 -7.87 -18.87 -24.51
C ILE A 72 -6.81 -19.85 -24.01
N GLY A 73 -7.19 -21.11 -23.89
CA GLY A 73 -6.27 -22.22 -23.68
C GLY A 73 -5.53 -22.59 -24.97
N VAL A 74 -4.25 -22.93 -24.83
CA VAL A 74 -3.36 -23.27 -25.93
C VAL A 74 -2.66 -24.61 -25.66
N PRO A 75 -2.51 -25.47 -26.70
CA PRO A 75 -2.08 -26.85 -26.52
C PRO A 75 -0.57 -27.01 -26.32
N GLU A 76 0.25 -26.10 -26.87
CA GLU A 76 1.71 -26.22 -26.88
C GLU A 76 2.40 -24.99 -26.30
N LYS A 77 3.64 -25.15 -25.81
CA LYS A 77 4.47 -24.05 -25.33
C LYS A 77 5.20 -23.40 -26.52
N ALA A 78 4.46 -22.64 -27.33
CA ALA A 78 4.96 -21.94 -28.50
C ALA A 78 4.76 -20.41 -28.39
N GLY A 79 5.31 -19.66 -29.35
CA GLY A 79 4.97 -18.25 -29.54
C GLY A 79 3.61 -18.14 -30.22
N TYR A 80 2.70 -17.34 -29.65
CA TYR A 80 1.36 -17.09 -30.17
C TYR A 80 1.20 -15.60 -30.50
N SER A 81 0.58 -15.30 -31.62
CA SER A 81 0.15 -13.95 -31.97
C SER A 81 -1.30 -13.76 -31.51
N VAL A 82 -1.50 -12.75 -30.66
CA VAL A 82 -2.81 -12.32 -30.18
C VAL A 82 -3.23 -11.11 -31.00
N SER A 83 -4.27 -11.25 -31.80
CA SER A 83 -4.83 -10.21 -32.66
C SER A 83 -6.20 -9.75 -32.12
N LEU A 84 -6.40 -8.44 -32.08
CA LEU A 84 -7.69 -7.83 -31.72
C LEU A 84 -8.41 -7.39 -33.00
N ASP A 85 -9.63 -7.92 -33.21
CA ASP A 85 -10.44 -7.58 -34.39
C ASP A 85 -11.07 -6.19 -34.26
N GLN A 86 -10.51 -5.24 -35.01
CA GLN A 86 -10.93 -3.84 -35.02
C GLN A 86 -12.36 -3.63 -35.57
N SER A 87 -12.93 -4.60 -36.27
CA SER A 87 -14.31 -4.51 -36.79
C SER A 87 -15.37 -4.68 -35.70
N THR A 88 -15.01 -5.28 -34.57
CA THR A 88 -15.87 -5.45 -33.39
C THR A 88 -15.82 -4.26 -32.43
N LEU A 89 -14.98 -3.26 -32.72
CA LEU A 89 -14.86 -2.04 -31.91
C LEU A 89 -15.99 -1.04 -32.24
N PRO A 90 -16.57 -0.37 -31.24
CA PRO A 90 -17.47 0.77 -31.46
C PRO A 90 -16.81 1.86 -32.31
N ALA A 91 -17.58 2.48 -33.22
CA ALA A 91 -17.07 3.47 -34.17
C ALA A 91 -16.40 4.66 -33.45
N GLY A 92 -15.17 5.00 -33.85
CA GLY A 92 -14.41 6.15 -33.35
C GLY A 92 -13.23 5.81 -32.43
N ILE A 93 -12.99 4.54 -32.14
CA ILE A 93 -11.93 4.10 -31.25
C ILE A 93 -10.75 3.53 -32.07
N ALA A 94 -9.66 4.28 -32.18
CA ALA A 94 -8.40 3.78 -32.74
C ALA A 94 -7.54 3.20 -31.61
N VAL A 95 -6.92 2.02 -31.84
CA VAL A 95 -5.93 1.45 -30.92
C VAL A 95 -4.65 2.28 -31.02
N ILE A 96 -4.44 3.21 -30.10
CA ILE A 96 -3.22 4.04 -30.07
C ILE A 96 -2.25 3.48 -29.02
N GLU A 97 -1.20 2.82 -29.54
CA GLU A 97 0.14 2.66 -28.99
C GLU A 97 0.34 2.08 -27.58
N GLU A 98 0.43 0.75 -27.50
CA GLU A 98 1.72 0.07 -27.24
C GLU A 98 1.68 -1.38 -27.77
N GLY A 99 2.24 -1.61 -28.96
CA GLY A 99 2.41 -2.95 -29.55
C GLY A 99 1.48 -3.33 -30.71
N GLY A 100 0.60 -2.44 -31.18
CA GLY A 100 -0.30 -2.70 -32.30
C GLY A 100 -1.49 -3.62 -31.96
N ALA A 101 -2.39 -3.83 -32.93
CA ALA A 101 -3.50 -4.77 -32.79
C ALA A 101 -3.04 -6.24 -32.74
N ASP A 102 -1.80 -6.51 -33.16
CA ASP A 102 -1.17 -7.82 -33.18
C ASP A 102 0.00 -7.87 -32.21
N GLN A 103 -0.15 -8.59 -31.11
CA GLN A 103 0.89 -8.72 -30.09
C GLN A 103 1.41 -10.16 -30.02
N SER A 104 2.72 -10.33 -30.21
CA SER A 104 3.38 -11.62 -30.01
C SER A 104 3.57 -11.90 -28.52
N VAL A 105 3.19 -13.10 -28.10
CA VAL A 105 3.25 -13.56 -26.71
C VAL A 105 3.95 -14.91 -26.67
N GLU A 106 4.98 -15.02 -25.85
CA GLU A 106 5.68 -16.28 -25.59
C GLU A 106 5.29 -16.85 -24.23
N ILE A 107 4.98 -18.14 -24.18
CA ILE A 107 4.56 -18.80 -22.95
C ILE A 107 5.74 -19.01 -22.02
N GLY A 108 5.74 -18.27 -20.91
CA GLY A 108 6.73 -18.38 -19.84
C GLY A 108 6.67 -19.71 -19.06
N PRO A 109 7.58 -19.92 -18.10
CA PRO A 109 7.63 -21.16 -17.30
C PRO A 109 6.36 -21.41 -16.47
N SER A 110 5.59 -20.36 -16.17
CA SER A 110 4.32 -20.41 -15.42
C SER A 110 3.17 -21.05 -16.20
N GLY A 111 3.33 -21.29 -17.50
CA GLY A 111 2.30 -21.85 -18.36
C GLY A 111 1.10 -20.92 -18.64
N ALA A 112 1.07 -19.75 -18.00
CA ALA A 112 0.09 -18.69 -18.23
C ALA A 112 0.79 -17.38 -18.57
N VAL A 113 0.26 -16.68 -19.57
CA VAL A 113 0.70 -15.33 -19.93
C VAL A 113 -0.48 -14.39 -19.93
N THR A 114 -0.28 -13.22 -19.32
CA THR A 114 -1.29 -12.16 -19.30
C THR A 114 -0.90 -11.04 -20.24
N LYS A 115 -1.76 -10.71 -21.20
CA LYS A 115 -1.56 -9.60 -22.12
C LYS A 115 -2.82 -8.73 -22.18
N ASN A 116 -2.69 -7.48 -21.73
CA ASN A 116 -3.80 -6.54 -21.66
C ASN A 116 -3.76 -5.58 -22.85
N PHE A 117 -4.93 -5.32 -23.42
CA PHE A 117 -5.13 -4.28 -24.43
C PHE A 117 -5.80 -3.08 -23.78
N PHE A 118 -5.08 -1.96 -23.71
CA PHE A 118 -5.63 -0.68 -23.30
C PHE A 118 -5.92 0.11 -24.57
N ILE A 119 -7.17 0.50 -24.74
CA ILE A 119 -7.69 1.26 -25.87
C ILE A 119 -8.02 2.66 -25.35
N GLY A 120 -7.84 3.70 -26.17
CA GLY A 120 -7.98 5.10 -25.77
C GLY A 120 -6.64 5.80 -25.52
N GLU A 121 -6.66 7.13 -25.42
CA GLU A 121 -5.46 7.92 -25.09
C GLU A 121 -4.98 7.50 -23.71
N GLY A 122 -3.90 6.71 -23.66
CA GLY A 122 -3.24 6.37 -22.42
C GLY A 122 -2.66 7.63 -21.80
N GLU A 123 -3.42 8.31 -20.96
CA GLU A 123 -2.94 9.45 -20.19
C GLU A 123 -1.97 8.91 -19.11
N ARG A 124 -0.74 8.61 -19.54
CA ARG A 124 0.33 8.23 -18.63
C ARG A 124 0.68 9.50 -17.88
N VAL A 125 0.23 9.60 -16.62
CA VAL A 125 0.78 10.56 -15.66
C VAL A 125 2.21 10.12 -15.34
N VAL A 126 3.11 10.38 -16.28
CA VAL A 126 4.56 10.18 -16.10
C VAL A 126 5.04 11.30 -15.20
N VAL A 127 5.11 11.02 -13.90
CA VAL A 127 5.73 11.94 -12.95
C VAL A 127 7.20 12.06 -13.34
N SER A 128 7.62 13.27 -13.69
CA SER A 128 9.00 13.55 -14.11
C SER A 128 9.99 13.04 -13.06
N MET A 129 11.13 12.49 -13.50
CA MET A 129 12.19 12.08 -12.59
C MET A 129 12.61 13.23 -11.66
N PHE A 130 12.57 14.46 -12.18
CA PHE A 130 12.85 15.65 -11.39
C PHE A 130 11.81 15.89 -10.28
N ASP A 131 10.52 15.74 -10.59
CA ASP A 131 9.44 15.86 -9.61
C ASP A 131 9.54 14.78 -8.53
N GLN A 132 9.91 13.55 -8.92
CA GLN A 132 10.15 12.47 -7.96
C GLN A 132 11.34 12.78 -7.03
N VAL A 133 12.43 13.35 -7.55
CA VAL A 133 13.59 13.76 -6.76
C VAL A 133 13.19 14.85 -5.76
N ILE A 134 12.46 15.87 -6.21
CA ILE A 134 11.96 16.95 -5.34
C ILE A 134 11.05 16.37 -4.24
N ALA A 135 10.10 15.50 -4.61
CA ALA A 135 9.20 14.88 -3.65
C ALA A 135 9.98 14.10 -2.58
N ARG A 136 10.98 13.30 -2.98
CA ARG A 136 11.83 12.54 -2.03
C ARG A 136 12.63 13.44 -1.11
N ILE A 137 13.16 14.56 -1.60
CA ILE A 137 13.85 15.55 -0.77
C ILE A 137 12.90 16.15 0.25
N ILE A 138 11.68 16.52 -0.15
CA ILE A 138 10.68 17.08 0.76
C ILE A 138 10.27 16.06 1.83
N TYR A 139 10.00 14.81 1.44
CA TYR A 139 9.68 13.75 2.41
C TYR A 139 10.85 13.46 3.35
N GLY A 140 12.08 13.41 2.83
CA GLY A 140 13.29 13.25 3.62
C GLY A 140 13.50 14.39 4.59
N LEU A 141 13.26 15.63 4.17
CA LEU A 141 13.33 16.82 5.02
C LEU A 141 12.25 16.79 6.10
N ASN A 142 11.01 16.44 5.76
CA ASN A 142 9.92 16.32 6.72
C ASN A 142 10.26 15.27 7.80
N PHE A 143 10.70 14.08 7.39
CA PHE A 143 11.14 13.03 8.29
C PHE A 143 12.35 13.47 9.14
N GLY A 144 13.33 14.14 8.54
CA GLY A 144 14.50 14.69 9.22
C GLY A 144 14.15 15.76 10.25
N LEU A 145 13.19 16.64 9.96
CA LEU A 145 12.69 17.65 10.90
C LEU A 145 11.94 17.01 12.07
N MET A 146 11.19 15.93 11.85
CA MET A 146 10.56 15.17 12.93
C MET A 146 11.60 14.55 13.87
N LEU A 147 12.62 13.90 13.31
CA LEU A 147 13.74 13.36 14.09
C LEU A 147 14.53 14.48 14.79
N GLY A 148 14.73 15.62 14.11
CA GLY A 148 15.40 16.80 14.64
C GLY A 148 14.66 17.39 15.84
N LEU A 149 13.34 17.49 15.79
CA LEU A 149 12.52 17.94 16.91
C LEU A 149 12.67 17.00 18.11
N ALA A 150 12.65 15.68 17.89
CA ALA A 150 12.88 14.71 18.94
C ALA A 150 14.29 14.83 19.56
N ALA A 151 15.31 15.06 18.72
CA ALA A 151 16.69 15.26 19.13
C ALA A 151 16.90 16.56 19.93
N VAL A 152 16.25 17.67 19.55
CA VAL A 152 16.26 18.93 20.32
C VAL A 152 15.68 18.70 21.73
N GLY A 153 14.60 17.92 21.84
CA GLY A 153 14.04 17.52 23.13
C GLY A 153 15.03 16.73 23.99
N LEU A 154 15.70 15.73 23.40
CA LEU A 154 16.73 14.95 24.08
C LEU A 154 17.91 15.83 24.53
N SER A 155 18.35 16.74 23.66
CA SER A 155 19.45 17.68 23.94
C SER A 155 19.13 18.60 25.11
N LEU A 156 17.90 19.11 25.22
CA LEU A 156 17.48 19.97 26.34
C LEU A 156 17.44 19.20 27.67
N VAL A 157 16.92 17.98 27.67
CA VAL A 157 16.89 17.12 28.85
C VAL A 157 18.30 16.76 29.29
N PHE A 158 19.16 16.35 28.36
CA PHE A 158 20.56 16.08 28.64
C PHE A 158 21.30 17.33 29.13
N GLY A 159 21.08 18.48 28.49
CA GLY A 159 21.72 19.75 28.85
C GLY A 159 21.38 20.25 30.25
N THR A 160 20.19 19.92 30.76
CA THR A 160 19.74 20.32 32.10
C THR A 160 20.03 19.27 33.18
N THR A 161 20.08 17.98 32.84
CA THR A 161 20.24 16.88 33.81
C THR A 161 21.60 16.20 33.78
N GLY A 162 22.34 16.30 32.67
CA GLY A 162 23.56 15.54 32.40
C GLY A 162 23.34 14.03 32.20
N LEU A 163 22.09 13.58 32.10
CA LEU A 163 21.73 12.15 32.03
C LEU A 163 21.32 11.77 30.60
N SER A 164 22.05 10.84 30.00
CA SER A 164 21.64 10.25 28.71
C SER A 164 20.54 9.23 28.97
N ASN A 165 19.29 9.68 28.93
CA ASN A 165 18.10 8.86 29.11
C ASN A 165 17.83 8.03 27.84
N PHE A 166 18.01 6.70 27.91
CA PHE A 166 17.75 5.80 26.80
C PHE A 166 16.26 5.58 26.52
N ALA A 167 15.39 5.73 27.53
CA ALA A 167 13.93 5.62 27.39
C ALA A 167 13.27 6.82 26.68
N HIS A 168 14.05 7.81 26.21
CA HIS A 168 13.51 8.99 25.56
C HIS A 168 12.71 8.66 24.29
N ALA A 169 13.15 7.66 23.52
CA ALA A 169 12.44 7.23 22.30
C ALA A 169 11.02 6.70 22.60
N GLU A 170 10.84 6.06 23.75
CA GLU A 170 9.53 5.55 24.19
C GLU A 170 8.64 6.66 24.70
N MET A 171 9.22 7.67 25.37
CA MET A 171 8.48 8.88 25.74
C MET A 171 7.94 9.60 24.50
N VAL A 172 8.73 9.68 23.43
CA VAL A 172 8.29 10.23 22.13
C VAL A 172 7.20 9.36 21.52
N THR A 173 7.38 8.03 21.53
CA THR A 173 6.40 7.08 20.99
C THR A 173 5.07 7.15 21.76
N PHE A 174 5.11 7.26 23.08
CA PHE A 174 3.93 7.46 23.92
C PHE A 174 3.16 8.73 23.51
N GLY A 175 3.87 9.83 23.27
CA GLY A 175 3.23 11.05 22.79
C GLY A 175 2.59 10.91 21.41
N ALA A 176 3.25 10.19 20.49
CA ALA A 176 2.69 9.87 19.18
C ALA A 176 1.42 9.01 19.30
N ILE A 177 1.45 7.98 20.16
CA ILE A 177 0.29 7.12 20.44
C ILE A 177 -0.84 7.93 21.09
N ALA A 178 -0.54 8.82 22.03
CA ALA A 178 -1.56 9.68 22.65
C ALA A 178 -2.24 10.58 21.62
N ALA A 179 -1.47 11.21 20.72
CA ALA A 179 -2.01 12.03 19.63
C ALA A 179 -2.87 11.21 18.67
N PHE A 180 -2.40 10.02 18.28
CA PHE A 180 -3.14 9.09 17.43
C PHE A 180 -4.43 8.61 18.09
N PHE A 181 -4.40 8.28 19.38
CA PHE A 181 -5.57 7.81 20.10
C PHE A 181 -6.63 8.92 20.22
N LEU A 182 -6.23 10.14 20.56
CA LEU A 182 -7.13 11.28 20.68
C LEU A 182 -7.74 11.71 19.34
N GLY A 183 -6.91 11.84 18.30
CA GLY A 183 -7.36 12.32 16.99
C GLY A 183 -7.96 11.24 16.10
N GLY A 184 -7.43 10.02 16.13
CA GLY A 184 -7.85 8.90 15.30
C GLY A 184 -8.98 8.10 15.93
N VAL A 185 -8.75 7.55 17.14
CA VAL A 185 -9.69 6.62 17.79
C VAL A 185 -10.87 7.34 18.43
N LEU A 186 -10.60 8.42 19.19
CA LEU A 186 -11.65 9.23 19.81
C LEU A 186 -12.23 10.29 18.88
N SER A 187 -11.64 10.45 17.68
CA SER A 187 -12.06 11.41 16.65
C SER A 187 -12.23 12.84 17.17
N LEU A 188 -11.41 13.25 18.14
CA LEU A 188 -11.44 14.60 18.67
C LEU A 188 -10.96 15.60 17.60
N PRO A 189 -11.52 16.82 17.58
CA PRO A 189 -11.03 17.88 16.70
C PRO A 189 -9.52 18.07 16.89
N ILE A 190 -8.77 18.17 15.79
CA ILE A 190 -7.30 18.19 15.82
C ILE A 190 -6.73 19.31 16.70
N TRP A 191 -7.45 20.44 16.75
CA TRP A 191 -7.14 21.60 17.59
C TRP A 191 -7.20 21.32 19.09
N ILE A 192 -7.99 20.32 19.51
CA ILE A 192 -8.10 19.86 20.90
C ILE A 192 -7.16 18.66 21.13
N ALA A 193 -7.10 17.74 20.17
CA ALA A 193 -6.29 16.54 20.25
C ALA A 193 -4.80 16.85 20.44
N ILE A 194 -4.26 17.85 19.71
CA ILE A 194 -2.84 18.20 19.80
C ILE A 194 -2.47 18.73 21.21
N PRO A 195 -3.12 19.78 21.76
CA PRO A 195 -2.82 20.24 23.12
C PRO A 195 -3.05 19.15 24.17
N ALA A 196 -4.12 18.36 24.04
CA ALA A 196 -4.40 17.27 24.97
C ALA A 196 -3.30 16.20 24.96
N ALA A 197 -2.79 15.82 23.78
CA ALA A 197 -1.69 14.86 23.65
C ALA A 197 -0.40 15.40 24.28
N VAL A 198 -0.10 16.69 24.10
CA VAL A 198 1.05 17.36 24.73
C VAL A 198 0.91 17.35 26.26
N LEU A 199 -0.29 17.66 26.79
CA LEU A 199 -0.54 17.63 28.23
C LEU A 199 -0.42 16.22 28.81
N ILE A 200 -0.96 15.20 28.15
CA ILE A 200 -0.86 13.80 28.57
C ILE A 200 0.60 13.33 28.56
N SER A 201 1.36 13.68 27.52
CA SER A 201 2.79 13.37 27.42
C SER A 201 3.61 14.08 28.48
N GLY A 202 3.30 15.36 28.74
CA GLY A 202 3.93 16.14 29.81
C GLY A 202 3.62 15.57 31.20
N ALA A 203 2.39 15.13 31.43
CA ALA A 203 1.98 14.47 32.67
C ALA A 203 2.72 13.13 32.87
N MET A 204 2.88 12.33 31.81
CA MET A 204 3.68 11.10 31.82
C MET A 204 5.15 11.41 32.17
N GLY A 205 5.76 12.40 31.51
CA GLY A 205 7.14 12.81 31.79
C GLY A 205 7.33 13.34 33.21
N TRP A 206 6.38 14.12 33.73
CA TRP A 206 6.38 14.56 35.11
C TRP A 206 6.18 13.40 36.09
N GLY A 207 5.35 12.41 35.75
CA GLY A 207 5.19 11.18 36.51
C GLY A 207 6.50 10.39 36.61
N LEU A 208 7.23 10.27 35.51
CA LEU A 208 8.56 9.63 35.49
C LEU A 208 9.59 10.43 36.30
N ASP A 209 9.63 11.76 36.18
CA ASP A 209 10.56 12.56 36.98
C ASP A 209 10.22 12.50 38.47
N SER A 210 8.96 12.66 38.85
CA SER A 210 8.54 12.67 40.25
C SER A 210 8.59 11.29 40.91
N GLY A 211 8.23 10.23 40.18
CA GLY A 211 8.13 8.86 40.68
C GLY A 211 9.42 8.06 40.60
N LEU A 212 10.22 8.26 39.54
CA LEU A 212 11.44 7.49 39.31
C LEU A 212 12.69 8.35 39.53
N TRP A 213 12.86 9.44 38.77
CA TRP A 213 14.15 10.15 38.74
C TRP A 213 14.44 10.96 40.00
N ARG A 214 13.49 11.73 40.49
CA ARG A 214 13.65 12.61 41.65
C ARG A 214 13.94 11.83 42.95
N PRO A 215 13.28 10.71 43.27
CA PRO A 215 13.65 9.88 44.42
C PRO A 215 15.05 9.27 44.29
N LEU A 216 15.41 8.81 43.09
CA LEU A 216 16.73 8.22 42.83
C LEU A 216 17.86 9.25 42.96
N ARG A 217 17.65 10.48 42.45
CA ARG A 217 18.57 11.61 42.67
C ARG A 217 18.70 11.98 44.14
N LYS A 218 17.60 12.00 44.89
CA LYS A 218 17.62 12.26 46.35
C LYS A 218 18.38 11.20 47.15
N ARG A 219 18.42 9.96 46.66
CA ARG A 219 19.21 8.87 47.26
C ARG A 219 20.70 8.93 46.91
N GLY A 220 21.13 9.92 46.12
CA GLY A 220 22.54 10.13 45.78
C GLY A 220 23.10 9.16 44.74
N LEU A 221 22.26 8.56 43.90
CA LEU A 221 22.72 7.67 42.83
C LEU A 221 23.55 8.44 41.80
N GLY A 222 24.65 7.83 41.37
CA GLY A 222 25.54 8.40 40.36
C GLY A 222 24.92 8.42 38.96
N LEU A 223 25.45 9.26 38.07
CA LEU A 223 24.96 9.40 36.69
C LEU A 223 24.92 8.05 35.94
N VAL A 224 25.96 7.22 36.10
CA VAL A 224 26.03 5.89 35.47
C VAL A 224 24.90 4.97 35.97
N GLN A 225 24.57 5.02 37.26
CA GLN A 225 23.48 4.21 37.83
C GLN A 225 22.11 4.68 37.30
N LEU A 226 21.92 5.99 37.18
CA LEU A 226 20.71 6.56 36.59
C LEU A 226 20.57 6.21 35.09
N MET A 227 21.69 6.18 34.35
CA MET A 227 21.70 5.69 32.97
C MET A 227 21.28 4.22 32.89
N ILE A 228 21.78 3.34 33.77
CA ILE A 228 21.37 1.92 33.81
C ILE A 228 19.86 1.79 34.09
N VAL A 229 19.32 2.60 35.00
CA VAL A 229 17.87 2.62 35.26
C VAL A 229 17.09 3.03 34.01
N SER A 230 17.60 3.98 33.20
CA SER A 230 16.93 4.38 31.97
C SER A 230 16.93 3.30 30.90
N ILE A 231 17.95 2.44 30.89
CA ILE A 231 17.97 1.25 30.02
C ILE A 231 16.93 0.26 30.49
N GLY A 232 16.80 0.01 31.80
CA GLY A 232 15.80 -0.91 32.33
C GLY A 232 14.36 -0.38 32.28
N LEU A 233 14.17 0.92 32.04
CA LEU A 233 12.86 1.52 31.82
C LEU A 233 12.37 1.30 30.38
N SER A 234 13.30 1.07 29.45
CA SER A 234 13.05 0.82 28.02
C SER A 234 12.97 -0.66 27.70
#